data_AF-A0A8J5KPD3-F1
#
_entry.id   AF-A0A8J5KPD3-F1
#
_cell.length_a   1.000
_cell.length_b   1.000
_cell.length_c   1.000
_cell.angle_alpha   90.00
_cell.angle_beta   90.00
_cell.angle_gamma   90.00
#
_symmetry.space_group_name_H-M   'P 1'
#
loop_
_entity.id
_entity.type
_entity.pdbx_description
1 polymer ?
#
loop_
_entity_poly.entity_id
_entity_poly.type
_entity_poly.pdbx_seq_one_letter_code
_entity_poly.pdbx_strand_id
1 'polypeptide(L)'
;MLFVADSLNREQFVSMVCLLHRLIPDNAKSMEIFDSLTIFMAKGLNATIEFDWAPFRWSPIRTAPREGCSKLTTKKVAEMKTEEAYRLALRWMRKWVGQNVDPRGSRTFLVSMSPTHSRGNCYDETSPIRDQLHPGGIR
;
A
#
# COMPACT_ATOMS: atom_id res chain seq x y z
N MET A 1 -4.35 -10.90 6.86
CA MET A 1 -3.84 -9.50 6.85
C MET A 1 -3.82 -9.03 5.41
N LEU A 2 -4.26 -7.82 5.11
CA LEU A 2 -4.36 -7.31 3.74
C LEU A 2 -3.58 -6.00 3.60
N PHE A 3 -2.69 -5.93 2.61
CA PHE A 3 -1.98 -4.73 2.18
C PHE A 3 -2.67 -4.20 0.92
N VAL A 4 -3.15 -2.95 0.93
CA VAL A 4 -3.84 -2.34 -0.22
C VAL A 4 -3.13 -1.05 -0.59
N ALA A 5 -2.30 -1.07 -1.64
CA ALA A 5 -1.38 0.05 -1.89
C ALA A 5 -0.60 -0.06 -3.22
N ASP A 6 0.53 0.64 -3.29
CA ASP A 6 1.47 0.71 -4.41
C ASP A 6 2.66 -0.27 -4.25
N SER A 7 3.75 -0.02 -4.98
CA SER A 7 4.95 -0.84 -4.98
C SER A 7 5.70 -0.87 -3.65
N LEU A 8 5.69 0.22 -2.88
CA LEU A 8 6.46 0.29 -1.62
C LEU A 8 5.81 -0.57 -0.55
N ASN A 9 4.47 -0.57 -0.48
CA ASN A 9 3.76 -1.49 0.40
C ASN A 9 3.85 -2.95 -0.09
N ARG A 10 4.06 -3.19 -1.39
CA ARG A 10 4.37 -4.54 -1.89
C ARG A 10 5.68 -5.06 -1.28
N GLU A 11 6.68 -4.21 -1.09
CA GLU A 11 7.93 -4.60 -0.42
C GLU A 11 7.70 -4.97 1.04
N GLN A 12 6.82 -4.25 1.75
CA GLN A 12 6.42 -4.62 3.12
C GLN A 12 5.70 -5.96 3.18
N PHE A 13 4.80 -6.23 2.23
CA PHE A 13 4.16 -7.53 2.08
C PHE A 13 5.19 -8.64 1.87
N VAL A 14 6.14 -8.46 0.94
CA VAL A 14 7.19 -9.46 0.66
C VAL A 14 8.06 -9.70 1.90
N SER A 15 8.45 -8.65 2.62
CA SER A 15 9.22 -8.76 3.86
C SER A 15 8.51 -9.62 4.91
N MET A 16 7.21 -9.39 5.14
CA MET A 16 6.40 -10.21 6.06
C MET A 16 6.30 -11.66 5.61
N VAL A 17 6.07 -11.89 4.31
CA VAL A 17 6.04 -13.26 3.75
C VAL A 17 7.38 -13.95 3.95
N CYS A 18 8.52 -13.28 3.74
CA CYS A 18 9.84 -13.86 3.97
C CYS A 18 10.08 -14.29 5.42
N LEU A 19 9.62 -13.49 6.40
CA LEU A 19 9.70 -13.85 7.82
C LEU A 19 8.95 -15.16 8.12
N LEU A 20 7.76 -15.32 7.54
CA LEU A 20 6.92 -16.51 7.75
C LEU A 20 7.35 -17.70 6.91
N HIS A 21 7.87 -17.46 5.72
CA HIS A 21 8.33 -18.49 4.80
C HIS A 21 9.41 -19.38 5.43
N ARG A 22 10.21 -18.82 6.34
CA ARG A 22 11.23 -19.55 7.10
C ARG A 22 10.66 -20.43 8.22
N LEU A 23 9.52 -20.05 8.80
CA LEU A 23 8.91 -20.74 9.94
C LEU A 23 7.92 -21.82 9.51
N ILE A 24 7.30 -21.66 8.33
CA ILE A 24 6.25 -22.56 7.84
C ILE A 24 6.86 -23.57 6.85
N PRO A 25 6.67 -24.88 7.07
CA PRO A 25 7.19 -25.92 6.17
C PRO A 25 6.53 -25.85 4.79
N ASP A 26 7.23 -26.31 3.76
CA ASP A 26 6.86 -26.09 2.35
C ASP A 26 5.52 -26.70 1.96
N ASN A 27 5.15 -27.84 2.55
CA ASN A 27 3.85 -28.47 2.34
C ASN A 27 2.67 -27.70 2.96
N ALA A 28 2.95 -26.80 3.91
CA ALA A 28 1.96 -26.06 4.68
C ALA A 28 1.83 -24.59 4.27
N LYS A 29 2.42 -24.17 3.14
CA LYS A 29 2.29 -22.83 2.57
C LYS A 29 1.95 -22.85 1.08
N SER A 30 1.30 -21.81 0.59
CA SER A 30 1.08 -21.59 -0.84
C SER A 30 1.05 -20.10 -1.17
N MET A 31 1.27 -19.77 -2.44
CA MET A 31 1.15 -18.41 -2.96
C MET A 31 0.39 -18.46 -4.29
N GLU A 32 -0.63 -17.62 -4.40
CA GLU A 32 -1.52 -17.54 -5.56
C GLU A 32 -1.67 -16.07 -5.99
N ILE A 33 -1.81 -15.83 -7.29
CA ILE A 33 -1.96 -14.49 -7.85
C ILE A 33 -3.20 -14.47 -8.74
N PHE A 34 -4.10 -13.55 -8.45
CA PHE A 34 -5.36 -13.30 -9.15
C PHE A 34 -5.40 -11.84 -9.59
N ASP A 35 -5.07 -11.57 -10.86
CA ASP A 35 -4.97 -10.22 -11.43
C ASP A 35 -4.08 -9.27 -10.61
N SER A 36 -4.71 -8.44 -9.77
CA SER A 36 -4.06 -7.45 -8.90
C SER A 36 -3.90 -7.90 -7.45
N LEU A 37 -4.47 -9.06 -7.09
CA LEU A 37 -4.46 -9.63 -5.75
C LEU A 37 -3.43 -10.77 -5.68
N THR A 38 -2.49 -10.68 -4.75
CA THR A 38 -1.55 -11.75 -4.40
C THR A 38 -1.92 -12.27 -3.02
N ILE A 39 -2.03 -13.59 -2.87
CA ILE A 39 -2.44 -14.26 -1.64
C ILE A 39 -1.35 -15.24 -1.23
N PHE A 40 -0.80 -15.06 -0.03
CA PHE A 40 0.04 -16.04 0.66
C PHE A 40 -0.80 -16.73 1.73
N MET A 41 -0.89 -18.06 1.67
CA MET A 41 -1.68 -18.86 2.60
C MET A 41 -0.78 -19.73 3.48
N ALA A 42 -0.92 -19.58 4.79
CA ALA A 42 -0.34 -20.44 5.82
C ALA A 42 -1.38 -21.50 6.23
N LYS A 43 -1.37 -22.65 5.57
CA LYS A 43 -2.41 -23.69 5.70
C LYS A 43 -2.56 -24.20 7.14
N GLY A 44 -1.43 -24.42 7.83
CA GLY A 44 -1.43 -24.92 9.21
C GLY A 44 -2.01 -23.94 10.25
N LEU A 45 -2.09 -22.66 9.91
CA LEU A 45 -2.66 -21.60 10.77
C LEU A 45 -4.02 -21.10 10.27
N ASN A 46 -4.48 -21.62 9.12
CA ASN A 46 -5.64 -21.11 8.39
C ASN A 46 -5.63 -19.57 8.27
N ALA A 47 -4.45 -19.02 7.96
CA ALA A 47 -4.21 -17.57 7.91
C ALA A 47 -3.71 -17.16 6.54
N THR A 48 -4.18 -16.01 6.05
CA THR A 48 -3.74 -15.43 4.77
C THR A 48 -3.07 -14.08 4.99
N ILE A 49 -2.08 -13.81 4.13
CA ILE A 49 -1.49 -12.49 3.96
C ILE A 49 -1.66 -12.12 2.50
N GLU A 50 -2.24 -10.95 2.26
CA GLU A 50 -2.74 -10.58 0.95
C GLU A 50 -2.18 -9.22 0.55
N PHE A 51 -1.91 -9.04 -0.74
CA PHE A 51 -1.50 -7.77 -1.33
C PHE A 51 -2.39 -7.45 -2.52
N ASP A 52 -3.04 -6.30 -2.50
CA ASP A 52 -3.95 -5.82 -3.52
C ASP A 52 -3.41 -4.52 -4.13
N TRP A 53 -3.04 -4.56 -5.41
CA TRP A 53 -2.48 -3.42 -6.12
C TRP A 53 -3.55 -2.35 -6.40
N ALA A 54 -3.46 -1.25 -5.66
CA ALA A 54 -4.52 -0.25 -5.57
C ALA A 54 -4.01 1.18 -5.29
N PRO A 55 -3.01 1.70 -6.03
CA PRO A 55 -2.35 2.98 -5.72
C PRO A 55 -3.30 4.17 -5.60
N PHE A 56 -4.45 4.15 -6.30
CA PHE A 56 -5.45 5.22 -6.25
C PHE A 56 -6.90 4.70 -6.21
N ARG A 57 -7.16 3.57 -5.56
CA ARG A 57 -8.50 2.94 -5.58
C ARG A 57 -9.60 3.82 -5.01
N TRP A 58 -9.30 4.61 -3.99
CA TRP A 58 -10.24 5.53 -3.32
C TRP A 58 -10.32 6.90 -4.00
N SER A 59 -9.69 7.06 -5.17
CA SER A 59 -9.79 8.29 -5.95
C SER A 59 -11.19 8.44 -6.56
N PRO A 60 -11.79 9.65 -6.51
CA PRO A 60 -13.07 9.95 -7.16
C PRO A 60 -13.11 9.58 -8.65
N ILE A 61 -11.95 9.52 -9.31
CA ILE A 61 -11.81 9.18 -10.73
C ILE A 61 -12.12 7.69 -10.97
N ARG A 62 -11.79 6.79 -10.03
CA ARG A 62 -12.05 5.34 -10.14
C ARG A 62 -13.37 4.91 -9.52
N THR A 63 -13.94 5.69 -8.59
CA THR A 63 -15.26 5.41 -8.00
C THR A 63 -16.42 5.99 -8.82
N ALA A 64 -16.13 6.63 -9.97
CA ALA A 64 -17.17 7.08 -10.89
C ALA A 64 -17.89 5.87 -11.53
N PRO A 65 -19.24 5.88 -11.67
CA PRO A 65 -19.99 4.79 -12.30
C PRO A 65 -19.40 4.39 -13.66
N ARG A 66 -19.30 3.10 -13.95
CA ARG A 66 -18.69 2.57 -15.20
C ARG A 66 -19.38 3.11 -16.47
N GLU A 67 -20.66 3.45 -16.41
CA GLU A 67 -21.37 4.09 -17.53
C GLU A 67 -20.89 5.52 -17.85
N GLY A 68 -20.15 6.15 -16.94
CA GLY A 68 -19.52 7.46 -17.12
C GLY A 68 -18.04 7.42 -17.48
N CYS A 69 -17.35 6.27 -17.35
CA CYS A 69 -15.92 6.16 -17.66
C CYS A 69 -15.67 6.13 -19.17
N SER A 70 -16.59 5.56 -19.95
CA SER A 70 -16.48 5.49 -21.41
C SER A 70 -16.76 6.83 -22.13
N LYS A 71 -17.30 7.83 -21.40
CA LYS A 71 -17.55 9.20 -21.91
C LYS A 71 -16.54 10.22 -21.37
N LEU A 72 -15.38 9.76 -20.90
CA LEU A 72 -14.27 10.62 -20.47
C LEU A 72 -13.35 11.03 -21.63
N THR A 73 -13.85 11.08 -22.85
CA THR A 73 -13.22 11.91 -23.88
C THR A 73 -13.51 13.36 -23.53
N THR A 74 -12.49 14.08 -23.03
CA THR A 74 -12.48 15.49 -22.61
C THR A 74 -13.05 15.84 -21.23
N LYS A 75 -12.53 15.28 -20.13
CA LYS A 75 -12.50 16.05 -18.86
C LYS A 75 -11.22 16.85 -18.79
N LYS A 76 -11.33 18.17 -18.62
CA LYS A 76 -10.21 19.04 -18.22
C LYS A 76 -9.56 18.44 -16.97
N VAL A 77 -8.37 17.88 -17.12
CA VAL A 77 -7.48 17.60 -16.00
C VAL A 77 -7.00 18.97 -15.53
N ALA A 78 -7.51 19.39 -14.38
CA ALA A 78 -7.02 20.61 -13.73
C ALA A 78 -5.86 20.20 -12.81
N GLU A 79 -4.73 20.89 -12.95
CA GLU A 79 -3.64 20.74 -12.00
C GLU A 79 -4.08 21.21 -10.61
N MET A 80 -3.66 20.46 -9.60
CA MET A 80 -3.94 20.71 -8.20
C MET A 80 -2.64 20.58 -7.42
N LYS A 81 -2.46 21.39 -6.38
CA LYS A 81 -1.32 21.25 -5.47
C LYS A 81 -1.34 19.86 -4.84
N THR A 82 -0.18 19.21 -4.75
CA THR A 82 -0.01 17.86 -4.21
C THR A 82 -0.66 17.69 -2.84
N GLU A 83 -0.50 18.67 -1.95
CA GLU A 83 -1.11 18.67 -0.61
C GLU A 83 -2.64 18.58 -0.67
N GLU A 84 -3.28 19.39 -1.52
CA GLU A 84 -4.73 19.38 -1.69
C GLU A 84 -5.22 18.06 -2.28
N ALA A 85 -4.45 17.49 -3.22
CA ALA A 85 -4.73 16.19 -3.82
C ALA A 85 -4.72 15.07 -2.76
N TYR A 86 -3.65 15.00 -1.96
CA TYR A 86 -3.55 14.02 -0.87
C TYR A 86 -4.62 14.25 0.20
N ARG A 87 -4.87 15.50 0.60
CA ARG A 87 -5.91 15.83 1.57
C ARG A 87 -7.30 15.41 1.08
N LEU A 88 -7.58 15.55 -0.20
CA LEU A 88 -8.81 15.03 -0.80
C LEU A 88 -8.83 13.50 -0.73
N ALA A 89 -7.80 12.83 -1.25
CA ALA A 89 -7.72 11.36 -1.28
C ALA A 89 -7.84 10.72 0.11
N LEU A 90 -7.13 11.26 1.12
CA LEU A 90 -7.18 10.79 2.50
C LEU A 90 -8.56 10.97 3.12
N ARG A 91 -9.27 12.07 2.81
CA ARG A 91 -10.65 12.26 3.26
C ARG A 91 -11.59 11.20 2.69
N TRP A 92 -11.44 10.87 1.41
CA TRP A 92 -12.22 9.80 0.76
C TRP A 92 -11.91 8.44 1.35
N MET A 93 -10.64 8.11 1.52
CA MET A 93 -10.20 6.86 2.14
C MET A 93 -10.76 6.74 3.57
N ARG A 94 -10.64 7.78 4.41
CA ARG A 94 -11.21 7.80 5.76
C ARG A 94 -12.72 7.55 5.76
N LYS A 95 -13.45 8.21 4.85
CA LYS A 95 -14.89 8.03 4.70
C LYS A 95 -15.22 6.60 4.29
N TRP A 96 -14.50 6.05 3.33
CA TRP A 96 -14.70 4.68 2.86
C TRP A 96 -14.44 3.67 3.98
N VAL A 97 -13.35 3.82 4.75
CA VAL A 97 -13.04 2.95 5.90
C VAL A 97 -14.18 2.98 6.92
N GLY A 98 -14.66 4.17 7.30
CA GLY A 98 -15.76 4.30 8.26
C GLY A 98 -17.10 3.73 7.77
N GLN A 99 -17.26 3.51 6.46
CA GLN A 99 -18.48 2.95 5.86
C GLN A 99 -18.38 1.44 5.58
N ASN A 100 -17.18 0.90 5.40
CA ASN A 100 -16.98 -0.46 4.88
C ASN A 100 -16.18 -1.38 5.82
N VAL A 101 -15.60 -0.86 6.90
CA VAL A 101 -14.78 -1.65 7.83
C VAL A 101 -15.44 -1.67 9.22
N ASP A 102 -15.74 -2.86 9.74
CA ASP A 102 -16.21 -3.04 11.12
C ASP A 102 -15.03 -2.93 12.10
N PRO A 103 -14.99 -1.92 12.99
CA PRO A 103 -13.90 -1.75 13.95
C PRO A 103 -13.86 -2.85 15.02
N ARG A 104 -14.90 -3.66 15.19
CA ARG A 104 -14.92 -4.76 16.16
C ARG A 104 -14.21 -6.01 15.64
N GLY A 105 -14.31 -6.27 14.33
CA GLY A 105 -13.70 -7.42 13.68
C GLY A 105 -12.37 -7.13 12.98
N SER A 106 -12.05 -5.86 12.74
CA SER A 106 -10.89 -5.47 11.93
C SER A 106 -10.10 -4.31 12.55
N ARG A 107 -8.78 -4.33 12.34
CA ARG A 107 -7.87 -3.22 12.70
C ARG A 107 -7.25 -2.63 11.44
N THR A 108 -7.31 -1.31 11.30
CA THR A 108 -6.76 -0.59 10.15
C THR A 108 -5.46 0.10 10.55
N PHE A 109 -4.44 -0.02 9.70
CA PHE A 109 -3.15 0.66 9.86
C PHE A 109 -2.89 1.52 8.63
N LEU A 110 -2.34 2.72 8.84
CA LEU A 110 -1.85 3.58 7.76
C LEU A 110 -0.33 3.61 7.85
N VAL A 111 0.31 3.33 6.73
CA VAL A 111 1.75 3.46 6.59
C VAL A 111 2.04 4.86 6.03
N SER A 112 2.95 5.57 6.67
CA SER A 112 3.42 6.88 6.20
C SER A 112 4.19 6.77 4.89
N MET A 113 4.54 7.92 4.31
CA MET A 113 5.38 7.98 3.13
C MET A 113 6.74 7.30 3.38
N SER A 114 7.21 6.51 2.41
CA SER A 114 8.59 6.00 2.45
C SER A 114 9.53 7.09 1.93
N PRO A 115 10.68 7.34 2.59
CA PRO A 115 11.61 8.36 2.16
C PRO A 115 12.30 7.96 0.85
N THR A 116 12.77 8.96 0.10
CA THR A 116 13.58 8.76 -1.11
C THR A 116 14.93 9.45 -0.93
N HIS A 117 16.00 8.81 -1.40
CA HIS A 117 17.34 9.39 -1.39
C HIS A 117 17.50 10.22 -2.67
N SER A 118 17.16 11.50 -2.60
CA SER A 118 16.98 12.37 -3.78
C SER A 118 18.20 13.23 -4.14
N ARG A 119 19.24 13.26 -3.29
CA ARG A 119 20.52 13.94 -3.58
C ARG A 119 21.57 12.97 -4.13
N GLY A 120 21.28 12.32 -5.26
CA GLY A 120 22.18 11.36 -5.92
C GLY A 120 21.59 9.95 -6.02
N ASN A 121 22.46 8.93 -6.00
CA ASN A 121 22.07 7.52 -5.90
C ASN A 121 22.57 6.94 -4.56
N CYS A 122 22.09 5.76 -4.17
CA CYS A 122 22.44 5.10 -2.90
C CYS A 122 23.32 3.86 -3.08
N TYR A 123 24.03 3.73 -4.21
CA TYR A 123 24.72 2.48 -4.55
C TYR A 123 25.96 2.21 -3.67
N ASP A 124 26.68 3.25 -3.26
CA ASP A 124 27.90 3.14 -2.46
C ASP A 124 27.67 3.37 -0.95
N GLU A 125 26.42 3.45 -0.52
CA GLU A 125 26.04 3.71 0.87
C GLU A 125 25.82 2.40 1.63
N THR A 126 26.78 2.01 2.47
CA THR A 126 26.73 0.72 3.20
C THR A 126 26.35 0.85 4.67
N SER A 127 26.11 2.07 5.17
CA SER A 127 25.80 2.32 6.58
C SER A 127 24.71 3.36 6.75
N PRO A 128 23.85 3.22 7.78
CA PRO A 128 22.80 4.19 8.04
C PRO A 128 23.38 5.53 8.52
N ILE A 129 22.63 6.60 8.28
CA ILE A 129 22.92 7.92 8.85
C ILE A 129 22.80 7.81 10.38
N ARG A 130 23.92 7.99 11.09
CA ARG A 130 23.98 7.91 12.56
C ARG A 130 23.82 9.25 13.25
N ASP A 131 24.03 10.34 12.52
CA ASP A 131 23.92 11.68 13.07
C ASP A 131 22.44 12.02 13.33
N GLN A 132 22.08 12.12 14.61
CA GLN A 132 20.73 12.47 15.04
C GLN A 132 20.35 13.93 14.70
N LEU A 133 21.35 14.77 14.42
CA LEU A 133 21.14 16.16 13.98
C LEU A 133 20.99 16.26 12.47
N HIS A 134 21.11 15.15 11.73
CA HIS A 134 20.90 15.14 10.30
C HIS A 134 19.45 15.52 9.96
N PRO A 135 19.21 16.46 9.02
CA PRO A 135 17.85 16.90 8.67
C PRO A 135 16.90 15.79 8.17
N GLY A 136 17.44 14.64 7.75
CA GLY A 136 16.69 13.44 7.35
C GLY A 136 16.77 12.27 8.35
N GLY A 137 17.32 12.48 9.56
CA GLY A 137 17.37 11.46 10.59
C GLY A 137 15.99 11.14 11.16
N ILE A 138 15.73 9.86 11.45
CA ILE A 138 14.52 9.42 12.16
C ILE A 138 14.70 9.84 13.62
N ARG A 139 13.93 10.83 14.08
CA ARG A 139 13.86 11.21 15.51
C ARG A 139 13.04 10.21 16.31
#